data_AF-A0A6N4X0D4-F1
#
_entry.id   AF-A0A6N4X0D4-F1
#
_cell.length_a   1.000
_cell.length_b   1.000
_cell.length_c   1.000
_cell.angle_alpha   90.00
_cell.angle_beta   90.00
_cell.angle_gamma   90.00
#
_symmetry.space_group_name_H-M   'P 1'
#
loop_
_entity.id
_entity.type
_entity.pdbx_description
1 polymer ?
#
loop_
_entity_poly.entity_id
_entity_poly.type
_entity_poly.pdbx_seq_one_letter_code
_entity_poly.pdbx_strand_id
1 'polypeptide(L)'
;MAEEPKGLNKPVTLKADLAAFLGESALPRTEITKKLWDYIKENGLQTKTENGKAENAGKYIVADAKLVSIFRHTNSTSKSGKVTDLRNIKEGETINMMQMAAVVGANVEK
;
A
#
# COMPACT_ATOMS: atom_id res chain seq x y z
N MET A 1 25.32 -8.40 1.98
CA MET A 1 24.11 -7.91 2.68
C MET A 1 23.50 -6.83 1.80
N ALA A 2 22.23 -6.94 1.41
CA ALA A 2 21.64 -6.11 0.35
C ALA A 2 21.42 -4.67 0.82
N GLU A 3 22.28 -3.77 0.34
CA GLU A 3 22.09 -2.33 0.42
C GLU A 3 21.72 -1.84 -0.98
N GLU A 4 20.43 -1.60 -1.23
CA GLU A 4 19.99 -0.81 -2.38
C GLU A 4 19.65 0.61 -1.91
N PRO A 5 20.62 1.55 -1.87
CA PRO A 5 20.36 2.94 -1.54
C PRO A 5 19.86 3.66 -2.80
N LYS A 6 18.57 3.58 -3.14
CA LYS A 6 18.04 4.42 -4.24
C LYS A 6 16.52 4.62 -4.21
N GLY A 7 16.08 5.72 -3.59
CA GLY A 7 14.77 6.34 -3.87
C GLY A 7 13.69 6.27 -2.80
N LEU A 8 13.96 5.75 -1.59
CA LEU A 8 12.99 5.72 -0.49
C LEU A 8 12.80 7.10 0.19
N ASN A 9 13.83 7.95 0.21
CA ASN A 9 13.81 9.29 0.83
C ASN A 9 13.59 10.45 -0.15
N LYS A 10 13.32 10.20 -1.44
CA LYS A 10 12.90 11.29 -2.32
C LYS A 10 11.49 11.71 -1.90
N PRO A 11 11.24 12.99 -1.58
CA PRO A 11 9.89 13.48 -1.46
C PRO A 11 9.20 13.26 -2.80
N VAL A 12 8.15 12.46 -2.79
CA VAL A 12 7.38 12.13 -3.98
C VAL A 12 6.01 12.76 -3.83
N THR A 13 5.52 13.35 -4.92
CA THR A 13 4.18 13.93 -4.93
C THR A 13 3.16 12.80 -4.88
N LEU A 14 2.25 12.89 -3.93
CA LEU A 14 1.15 11.96 -3.74
C LEU A 14 0.02 12.30 -4.71
N LYS A 15 -0.60 11.28 -5.30
CA LYS A 15 -1.86 11.46 -6.02
C LYS A 15 -2.99 11.87 -5.08
N ALA A 16 -4.01 12.54 -5.63
CA ALA A 16 -5.14 13.08 -4.89
C ALA A 16 -5.76 12.07 -3.90
N ASP A 17 -5.95 10.81 -4.29
CA ASP A 17 -6.50 9.77 -3.41
C ASP A 17 -5.62 9.50 -2.17
N LEU A 18 -4.31 9.37 -2.36
CA LEU A 18 -3.37 9.05 -1.27
C LEU A 18 -3.04 10.31 -0.46
N ALA A 19 -2.98 11.47 -1.10
CA ALA A 19 -2.82 12.77 -0.47
C ALA A 19 -4.01 13.11 0.43
N ALA A 20 -5.24 12.87 -0.02
CA ALA A 20 -6.45 13.05 0.78
C ALA A 20 -6.49 12.10 1.99
N PHE A 21 -5.97 10.88 1.83
CA PHE A 21 -5.88 9.93 2.93
C PHE A 21 -4.83 10.33 3.99
N LEU A 22 -3.66 10.81 3.55
CA LEU A 22 -2.56 11.19 4.45
C LEU A 22 -2.59 12.63 4.94
N GLY A 23 -3.41 13.48 4.31
CA GLY A 23 -3.49 14.92 4.53
C GLY A 23 -2.31 15.72 3.96
N GLU A 24 -1.48 15.11 3.11
CA GLU A 24 -0.20 15.65 2.65
C GLU A 24 -0.07 15.46 1.14
N SER A 25 0.45 16.45 0.42
CA SER A 25 0.62 16.37 -1.04
C SER A 25 1.98 15.84 -1.49
N ALA A 26 2.99 15.87 -0.62
CA ALA A 26 4.32 15.37 -0.94
C ALA A 26 4.97 14.74 0.30
N LEU A 27 5.21 13.43 0.25
CA LEU A 27 5.88 12.70 1.32
C LEU A 27 6.85 11.67 0.74
N PRO A 28 7.90 11.30 1.47
CA PRO A 28 8.74 10.18 1.07
C PRO A 28 7.97 8.86 1.17
N ARG A 29 8.30 7.90 0.30
CA ARG A 29 7.68 6.56 0.27
C ARG A 29 7.71 5.85 1.62
N THR A 30 8.76 6.09 2.40
CA THR A 30 8.91 5.56 3.76
C THR A 30 7.80 6.04 4.68
N GLU A 31 7.53 7.35 4.72
CA GLU A 31 6.49 7.96 5.58
C GLU A 31 5.10 7.50 5.16
N ILE A 32 4.84 7.40 3.85
CA ILE A 32 3.58 6.93 3.29
C ILE A 32 3.31 5.49 3.72
N THR A 33 4.28 4.61 3.51
CA THR A 33 4.18 3.19 3.89
C THR A 33 3.97 3.07 5.39
N LYS A 34 4.66 3.91 6.18
CA LYS A 34 4.56 3.92 7.64
C LYS A 34 3.19 4.38 8.13
N LYS A 35 2.63 5.48 7.61
CA LYS A 35 1.28 5.95 7.94
C LYS A 35 0.19 4.94 7.55
N LEU A 36 0.31 4.34 6.36
CA LEU A 36 -0.58 3.25 5.95
C LEU A 36 -0.46 2.05 6.89
N TRP A 37 0.77 1.64 7.23
CA TRP A 37 1.02 0.51 8.13
C TRP A 37 0.50 0.78 9.55
N ASP A 38 0.68 1.98 10.07
CA ASP A 38 0.16 2.42 11.36
C ASP A 38 -1.37 2.32 11.38
N TYR A 39 -2.04 2.86 10.35
CA TYR A 39 -3.48 2.71 10.19
C TYR A 39 -3.92 1.25 10.12
N ILE A 40 -3.22 0.42 9.33
CA ILE A 40 -3.48 -1.02 9.20
C ILE A 40 -3.36 -1.71 10.57
N LYS A 41 -2.35 -1.35 11.35
CA LYS A 41 -2.08 -1.94 12.66
C LYS A 41 -3.05 -1.47 13.72
N GLU A 42 -3.39 -0.18 13.73
CA GLU A 42 -4.40 0.41 14.62
C GLU A 42 -5.79 -0.19 14.38
N ASN A 43 -6.15 -0.44 13.11
CA ASN A 43 -7.41 -1.10 12.73
C ASN A 43 -7.33 -2.63 12.78
N GLY A 44 -6.17 -3.21 13.11
CA GLY A 44 -5.98 -4.66 13.21
C GLY A 44 -6.06 -5.42 11.89
N LEU A 45 -5.93 -4.74 10.75
CA LEU A 45 -6.09 -5.27 9.39
C LEU A 45 -5.02 -6.30 8.98
N GLN A 46 -4.03 -6.61 9.81
CA GLN A 46 -3.07 -7.67 9.49
C GLN A 46 -3.70 -9.05 9.68
N THR A 47 -3.48 -9.95 8.73
CA THR A 47 -3.93 -11.33 8.83
C THR A 47 -2.88 -12.31 8.32
N LYS A 48 -2.89 -13.50 8.91
CA LYS A 48 -2.03 -14.62 8.53
C LYS A 48 -2.68 -15.46 7.44
N THR A 49 -3.98 -15.28 7.24
CA THR A 49 -4.81 -16.09 6.37
C THR A 49 -5.31 -15.22 5.22
N GLU A 50 -5.11 -15.66 3.98
CA GLU A 50 -5.67 -15.00 2.80
C GLU A 50 -7.20 -15.01 2.89
N ASN A 51 -7.86 -13.86 2.71
CA ASN A 51 -9.30 -13.65 2.96
C ASN A 51 -9.79 -14.03 4.39
N GLY A 52 -8.88 -14.07 5.38
CA GLY A 52 -9.23 -14.35 6.77
C GLY A 52 -9.61 -13.11 7.56
N LYS A 53 -10.07 -13.33 8.80
CA LYS A 53 -10.29 -12.23 9.74
C LYS A 53 -8.98 -11.49 10.02
N ALA A 54 -9.10 -10.19 10.23
CA ALA A 54 -8.06 -9.35 10.81
C ALA A 54 -7.62 -9.94 12.16
N GLU A 55 -6.40 -10.46 12.25
CA GLU A 55 -5.83 -11.09 13.46
C GLU A 55 -4.66 -10.25 14.04
N ASN A 56 -4.44 -9.03 13.53
CA ASN A 56 -3.28 -8.18 13.84
C ASN A 56 -1.93 -8.94 13.73
N ALA A 57 -1.88 -9.98 12.90
CA ALA A 57 -0.73 -10.86 12.78
C ALA A 57 -0.73 -11.50 11.40
N GLY A 58 0.41 -11.46 10.72
CA GLY A 58 0.63 -12.15 9.45
C GLY A 58 1.27 -11.30 8.36
N LYS A 59 1.41 -11.90 7.18
CA LYS A 59 2.07 -11.31 6.00
C LYS A 59 1.10 -10.58 5.09
N TYR A 60 -0.20 -10.72 5.36
CA TYR A 60 -1.27 -10.16 4.58
C TYR A 60 -1.97 -9.02 5.31
N ILE A 61 -2.52 -8.10 4.52
CA ILE A 61 -3.22 -6.91 4.98
C ILE A 61 -4.63 -6.98 4.39
N VAL A 62 -5.62 -7.09 5.25
CA VAL A 62 -7.03 -6.97 4.90
C VAL A 62 -7.29 -5.55 4.37
N ALA A 63 -7.80 -5.47 3.16
CA ALA A 63 -8.20 -4.25 2.52
C ALA A 63 -9.56 -3.83 3.09
N ASP A 64 -9.54 -2.71 3.81
CA ASP A 64 -10.74 -2.03 4.30
C ASP A 64 -11.32 -1.08 3.24
N ALA A 65 -12.54 -0.58 3.40
CA ALA A 65 -13.24 0.32 2.46
C ALA A 65 -12.33 1.42 1.87
N LYS A 66 -11.59 2.11 2.75
CA LYS A 66 -10.69 3.20 2.35
C LYS A 66 -9.50 2.71 1.53
N LEU A 67 -8.90 1.60 1.96
CA LEU A 67 -7.76 1.00 1.28
C LEU A 67 -8.19 0.43 -0.07
N VAL A 68 -9.32 -0.27 -0.11
CA VAL A 68 -9.95 -0.78 -1.34
C VAL A 68 -10.18 0.34 -2.34
N SER A 69 -10.66 1.51 -1.91
CA SER A 69 -10.81 2.65 -2.84
C SER A 69 -9.49 3.05 -3.52
N ILE A 70 -8.40 3.17 -2.74
CA ILE A 70 -7.07 3.52 -3.25
C ILE A 70 -6.51 2.38 -4.13
N PHE A 71 -6.66 1.13 -3.67
CA PHE A 71 -6.19 -0.05 -4.37
C PHE A 71 -6.92 -0.27 -5.69
N ARG A 72 -8.23 0.01 -5.74
CA ARG A 72 -9.01 -0.06 -6.98
C ARG A 72 -8.57 0.96 -8.01
N HIS A 73 -7.97 2.07 -7.56
CA HIS A 73 -7.37 3.09 -8.42
C HIS A 73 -5.88 2.81 -8.71
N THR A 74 -5.35 1.67 -8.24
CA THR A 74 -3.95 1.29 -8.41
C THR A 74 -3.80 0.24 -9.51
N ASN A 75 -3.04 0.60 -10.54
CA ASN A 75 -2.47 -0.33 -11.52
C ASN A 75 -0.97 -0.03 -11.63
N SER A 76 -0.14 -1.00 -11.24
CA SER A 76 1.32 -0.84 -11.24
C SER A 76 1.99 -2.02 -11.90
N THR A 77 2.83 -1.76 -12.90
CA THR A 77 3.64 -2.80 -13.54
C THR A 77 5.03 -2.77 -12.96
N SER A 78 5.42 -3.83 -12.24
CA SER A 78 6.76 -3.93 -11.66
C SER A 78 7.82 -4.07 -12.75
N LYS A 79 9.06 -3.71 -12.44
CA LYS A 79 10.23 -3.76 -13.34
C LYS A 79 10.50 -5.16 -13.93
N SER A 80 10.01 -6.21 -13.30
CA SER A 80 10.05 -7.60 -13.80
C SER A 80 8.84 -8.00 -14.67
N GLY A 81 8.01 -7.05 -15.11
CA GLY A 81 6.81 -7.33 -15.90
C GLY A 81 5.62 -7.88 -15.09
N LYS A 82 5.76 -8.02 -13.76
CA LYS A 82 4.67 -8.45 -12.88
C LYS A 82 3.67 -7.31 -12.70
N VAL A 83 2.53 -7.43 -13.37
CA VAL A 83 1.40 -6.50 -13.22
C VAL A 83 0.75 -6.75 -11.87
N THR A 84 0.73 -5.72 -11.03
CA THR A 84 -0.08 -5.67 -9.82
C THR A 84 -1.36 -4.93 -10.17
N ASP A 85 -2.41 -5.70 -10.45
CA ASP A 85 -3.74 -5.18 -10.70
C ASP A 85 -4.59 -5.35 -9.46
N LEU A 86 -4.97 -4.22 -8.85
CA LEU A 86 -5.80 -4.19 -7.65
C LEU A 86 -7.18 -3.57 -7.95
N ARG A 87 -7.53 -3.37 -9.23
CA ARG A 87 -8.77 -2.70 -9.66
C ARG A 87 -10.04 -3.45 -9.23
N ASN A 88 -9.91 -4.76 -9.03
CA ASN A 88 -10.99 -5.65 -8.63
C ASN A 88 -11.01 -6.01 -7.15
N ILE A 89 -10.10 -5.47 -6.33
CA ILE A 89 -10.07 -5.81 -4.91
C ILE A 89 -11.35 -5.35 -4.20
N LYS A 90 -11.83 -6.18 -3.27
CA LYS A 90 -13.02 -5.93 -2.44
C LYS A 90 -12.67 -5.80 -0.96
N GLU A 91 -13.60 -5.24 -0.20
CA GLU A 91 -13.51 -5.16 1.26
C GLU A 91 -13.45 -6.57 1.86
N GLY A 92 -12.44 -6.81 2.70
CA GLY A 92 -12.15 -8.13 3.26
C GLY A 92 -11.18 -8.97 2.45
N GLU A 93 -10.80 -8.54 1.23
CA GLU A 93 -9.69 -9.18 0.52
C GLU A 93 -8.34 -8.82 1.11
N THR A 94 -7.38 -9.71 0.97
CA THR A 94 -6.06 -9.54 1.58
C THR A 94 -4.98 -9.26 0.54
N ILE A 95 -4.17 -8.23 0.77
CA ILE A 95 -2.99 -7.94 -0.05
C ILE A 95 -1.70 -8.29 0.69
N ASN A 96 -0.65 -8.58 -0.05
CA ASN A 96 0.68 -8.76 0.54
C ASN A 96 1.47 -7.44 0.59
N MET A 97 2.58 -7.44 1.33
CA MET A 97 3.47 -6.27 1.47
C MET A 97 4.04 -5.80 0.12
N MET A 98 4.23 -6.69 -0.85
CA MET A 98 4.65 -6.31 -2.21
C MET A 98 3.59 -5.49 -2.94
N GLN A 99 2.33 -5.88 -2.84
CA GLN A 99 1.21 -5.14 -3.42
C GLN A 99 1.05 -3.78 -2.74
N MET A 100 1.22 -3.71 -1.42
CA MET A 100 1.25 -2.43 -0.70
C MET A 100 2.35 -1.51 -1.23
N ALA A 101 3.58 -2.03 -1.41
CA ALA A 101 4.67 -1.26 -1.99
C ALA A 101 4.38 -0.82 -3.44
N ALA A 102 3.70 -1.66 -4.23
CA ALA A 102 3.27 -1.33 -5.58
C ALA A 102 2.19 -0.24 -5.60
N VAL A 103 1.26 -0.25 -4.64
CA VAL A 103 0.26 0.80 -4.41
C VAL A 103 0.94 2.12 -4.11
N VAL A 104 1.81 2.14 -3.11
CA VAL A 104 2.57 3.35 -2.78
C VAL A 104 3.37 3.80 -4.00
N GLY A 105 4.01 2.88 -4.72
CA GLY A 105 4.80 3.17 -5.90
C GLY A 105 4.01 3.75 -7.08
N ALA A 106 2.75 3.34 -7.30
CA ALA A 106 1.91 3.80 -8.40
C ALA A 106 1.06 5.04 -8.07
N ASN A 107 0.84 5.31 -6.78
CA ASN A 107 0.13 6.49 -6.29
C ASN A 107 1.07 7.63 -5.89
N VAL A 108 2.37 7.46 -6.13
CA VAL A 108 3.36 8.52 -5.99
C VAL A 108 4.01 8.82 -7.32
N GLU A 109 4.10 10.10 -7.65
CA GLU A 109 4.81 10.60 -8.83
C GLU A 109 6.31 10.63 -8.58
N LYS A 110 7.09 10.48 -9.66
CA LYS A 110 8.53 10.20 -9.59
C LYS A 110 9.38 11.39 -10.02
#